data_AF-A0A0Q8ZC19-F1
#
_entry.id   AF-A0A0Q8ZC19-F1
#
_cell.length_a   1.000
_cell.length_b   1.000
_cell.length_c   1.000
_cell.angle_alpha   90.00
_cell.angle_beta   90.00
_cell.angle_gamma   90.00
#
_symmetry.space_group_name_H-M   'P 1'
#
loop_
_entity.id
_entity.type
_entity.pdbx_description
1 polymer ?
#
loop_
_entity_poly.entity_id
_entity_poly.type
_entity_poly.pdbx_seq_one_letter_code
_entity_poly.pdbx_strand_id
1 'polypeptide(L)'
;MPDGPEDVLGLVRRTPLSFLGTVTRVGDTRLAEVPAGERTAVVKVDTVLHAPDAFTRLGGSEVTIQLSDDLDLPAVGEAAAFFTDGMAYGEGLAVREVGRLPADAVAPNVSRVARTADAMPFSALERDIGDEGLVTHADEADAVVIAVVVGLEQAGSGRTPDERFSEHAPDWWRAQLDVSHVEQGELAPGRITVLYPNSRDFHWYQAPKPQPSQEGMWMLHATEGALAEWAPFQILHPDDYQPVQRLQTLQAARR
;
A
#
# COMPACT_ATOMS: atom_id res chain seq x y z
N MET A 1 -6.72 -32.58 -16.56
CA MET A 1 -5.49 -32.66 -15.75
C MET A 1 -4.49 -31.71 -16.36
N PRO A 2 -4.31 -30.49 -15.82
CA PRO A 2 -3.19 -29.69 -16.25
C PRO A 2 -1.93 -30.16 -15.51
N ASP A 3 -1.06 -30.85 -16.25
CA ASP A 3 0.22 -31.36 -15.77
C ASP A 3 1.35 -30.40 -16.19
N GLY A 4 1.68 -29.41 -15.36
CA GLY A 4 2.99 -28.74 -15.45
C GLY A 4 3.06 -27.23 -15.13
N PRO A 5 4.30 -26.69 -15.04
CA PRO A 5 4.55 -25.28 -14.71
C PRO A 5 4.04 -24.28 -15.75
N GLU A 6 3.73 -24.71 -16.98
CA GLU A 6 3.09 -23.85 -17.99
C GLU A 6 1.65 -23.48 -17.62
N ASP A 7 0.92 -24.36 -16.92
CA ASP A 7 -0.45 -24.07 -16.51
C ASP A 7 -0.50 -23.06 -15.35
N VAL A 8 0.44 -23.16 -14.41
CA VAL A 8 0.63 -22.18 -13.33
C VAL A 8 0.88 -20.78 -13.90
N LEU A 9 1.84 -20.65 -14.84
CA LEU A 9 2.14 -19.36 -15.46
C LEU A 9 0.98 -18.84 -16.32
N GLY A 10 0.25 -19.73 -17.01
CA GLY A 10 -0.95 -19.36 -17.76
C GLY A 10 -2.09 -18.82 -16.89
N LEU A 11 -2.24 -19.35 -15.67
CA LEU A 11 -3.20 -18.85 -14.69
C LEU A 11 -2.78 -17.50 -14.10
N VAL A 12 -1.53 -17.38 -13.62
CA VAL A 12 -0.99 -16.10 -13.09
C VAL A 12 -1.14 -14.97 -14.11
N ARG A 13 -0.90 -15.24 -15.39
CA ARG A 13 -1.02 -14.25 -16.46
C ARG A 13 -2.43 -13.70 -16.69
N ARG A 14 -3.46 -14.43 -16.26
CA ARG A 14 -4.87 -14.10 -16.51
C ARG A 14 -5.61 -13.67 -15.25
N THR A 15 -4.94 -13.70 -14.10
CA THR A 15 -5.56 -13.37 -12.80
C THR A 15 -4.78 -12.27 -12.10
N PRO A 16 -5.42 -11.14 -11.76
CA PRO A 16 -4.74 -10.02 -11.11
C PRO A 16 -4.24 -10.37 -9.69
N LEU A 17 -4.85 -11.36 -9.03
CA LEU A 17 -4.47 -11.79 -7.69
C LEU A 17 -4.35 -13.31 -7.63
N SER A 18 -3.21 -13.80 -7.15
CA SER A 18 -2.98 -15.21 -6.84
C SER A 18 -2.17 -15.38 -5.56
N PHE A 19 -2.52 -16.41 -4.79
CA PHE A 19 -1.89 -16.68 -3.51
C PHE A 19 -1.99 -18.17 -3.15
N LEU A 20 -1.05 -18.63 -2.33
CA LEU A 20 -1.16 -19.89 -1.60
C LEU A 20 -1.94 -19.63 -0.32
N GLY A 21 -2.91 -20.48 -0.03
CA GLY A 21 -3.72 -20.34 1.16
C GLY A 21 -4.33 -21.65 1.62
N THR A 22 -4.80 -21.63 2.86
CA THR A 22 -5.45 -22.77 3.52
C THR A 22 -6.92 -22.45 3.77
N VAL A 23 -7.82 -23.31 3.32
CA VAL A 23 -9.27 -23.15 3.52
C VAL A 23 -9.58 -23.30 5.00
N THR A 24 -10.09 -22.25 5.64
CA THR A 24 -10.46 -22.29 7.05
C THR A 24 -11.94 -22.63 7.24
N ARG A 25 -12.80 -22.18 6.34
CA ARG A 25 -14.27 -22.43 6.36
C ARG A 25 -14.83 -22.54 4.94
N VAL A 26 -15.89 -23.34 4.78
CA VAL A 26 -16.69 -23.46 3.56
C VAL A 26 -18.14 -23.15 3.93
N GLY A 27 -18.90 -22.54 3.03
CA GLY A 27 -20.25 -22.07 3.32
C GLY A 27 -20.31 -20.74 4.06
N ASP A 28 -19.22 -19.99 4.15
CA ASP A 28 -19.07 -18.84 5.05
C ASP A 28 -18.35 -17.65 4.38
N THR A 29 -18.52 -16.46 4.96
CA THR A 29 -18.01 -15.17 4.48
C THR A 29 -17.52 -14.32 5.64
N ARG A 30 -16.53 -13.46 5.40
CA ARG A 30 -16.12 -12.41 6.35
C ARG A 30 -16.80 -11.07 6.08
N LEU A 31 -17.57 -10.98 5.00
CA LEU A 31 -18.14 -9.75 4.50
C LEU A 31 -19.67 -9.81 4.53
N ALA A 32 -20.29 -8.84 5.20
CA ALA A 32 -21.75 -8.74 5.26
C ALA A 32 -22.39 -8.56 3.88
N GLU A 33 -21.64 -7.99 2.94
CA GLU A 33 -22.10 -7.71 1.57
C GLU A 33 -22.06 -8.93 0.64
N VAL A 34 -21.33 -9.98 1.02
CA VAL A 34 -21.22 -11.22 0.25
C VAL A 34 -22.08 -12.29 0.92
N PRO A 35 -23.15 -12.80 0.28
CA PRO A 35 -23.98 -13.84 0.87
C PRO A 35 -23.16 -15.12 1.11
N ALA A 36 -23.20 -15.64 2.33
CA ALA A 36 -22.71 -16.98 2.62
C ALA A 36 -23.59 -18.02 1.91
N GLY A 37 -22.95 -18.98 1.25
CA GLY A 37 -23.59 -20.06 0.50
C GLY A 37 -22.61 -21.18 0.16
N GLU A 38 -23.11 -22.25 -0.46
CA GLU A 38 -22.33 -23.48 -0.72
C GLU A 38 -21.06 -23.25 -1.56
N ARG A 39 -21.00 -22.15 -2.32
CA ARG A 39 -19.85 -21.75 -3.15
C ARG A 39 -19.07 -20.57 -2.57
N THR A 40 -19.11 -20.37 -1.27
CA THR A 40 -18.24 -19.41 -0.59
C THR A 40 -17.34 -20.11 0.39
N ALA A 41 -16.10 -19.67 0.48
CA ALA A 41 -15.14 -20.16 1.44
C ALA A 41 -14.36 -19.00 2.04
N VAL A 42 -13.87 -19.19 3.26
CA VAL A 42 -12.87 -18.32 3.86
C VAL A 42 -11.53 -19.02 3.81
N VAL A 43 -10.55 -18.35 3.24
CA VAL A 43 -9.20 -18.85 3.04
C VAL A 43 -8.22 -17.96 3.77
N LYS A 44 -7.37 -18.55 4.60
CA LYS A 44 -6.23 -17.85 5.18
C LYS A 44 -5.12 -17.81 4.13
N VAL A 45 -4.67 -16.61 3.81
CA VAL A 45 -3.56 -16.40 2.87
C VAL A 45 -2.26 -16.73 3.57
N ASP A 46 -1.53 -17.71 3.05
CA ASP A 46 -0.23 -18.10 3.59
C ASP A 46 0.90 -17.35 2.87
N THR A 47 0.82 -17.22 1.54
CA THR A 47 1.84 -16.54 0.74
C THR A 47 1.20 -15.93 -0.51
N VAL A 48 1.44 -14.64 -0.75
CA VAL A 48 1.01 -13.97 -1.99
C VAL A 48 1.96 -14.37 -3.13
N LEU A 49 1.40 -14.82 -4.26
CA LEU A 49 2.17 -15.24 -5.44
C LEU A 49 2.24 -14.12 -6.49
N HIS A 50 1.14 -13.40 -6.68
CA HIS A 50 1.03 -12.23 -7.55
C HIS A 50 -0.13 -11.37 -7.06
N ALA A 51 0.08 -10.07 -6.91
CA ALA A 51 -0.97 -9.13 -6.54
C ALA A 51 -0.55 -7.71 -6.93
N PRO A 52 -1.50 -6.78 -7.12
CA PRO A 52 -1.21 -5.35 -7.13
C PRO A 52 -0.59 -4.91 -5.80
N ASP A 53 0.17 -3.82 -5.80
CA ASP A 53 0.92 -3.35 -4.63
C ASP A 53 0.06 -3.17 -3.37
N ALA A 54 -1.17 -2.69 -3.54
CA ALA A 54 -2.15 -2.53 -2.46
C ALA A 54 -2.48 -3.85 -1.71
N PHE A 55 -2.26 -5.00 -2.34
CA PHE A 55 -2.64 -6.33 -1.87
C PHE A 55 -1.43 -7.24 -1.56
N THR A 56 -0.21 -6.73 -1.69
CA THR A 56 1.02 -7.49 -1.35
C THR A 56 1.09 -7.88 0.13
N ARG A 57 0.42 -7.11 1.02
CA ARG A 57 0.36 -7.35 2.47
C ARG A 57 -0.76 -8.29 2.91
N LEU A 58 -1.43 -8.99 2.00
CA LEU A 58 -2.49 -9.94 2.34
C LEU A 58 -1.99 -11.19 3.11
N GLY A 59 -0.69 -11.46 3.11
CA GLY A 59 -0.11 -12.59 3.86
C GLY A 59 -0.55 -12.61 5.33
N GLY A 60 -1.10 -13.73 5.77
CA GLY A 60 -1.65 -13.94 7.12
C GLY A 60 -3.11 -13.50 7.30
N SER A 61 -3.70 -12.78 6.35
CA SER A 61 -5.09 -12.33 6.39
C SER A 61 -6.06 -13.44 5.93
N GLU A 62 -7.32 -13.35 6.36
CA GLU A 62 -8.39 -14.19 5.80
C GLU A 62 -9.12 -13.44 4.68
N VAL A 63 -9.34 -14.12 3.56
CA VAL A 63 -10.02 -13.61 2.38
C VAL A 63 -11.26 -14.45 2.10
N THR A 64 -12.35 -13.80 1.69
CA THR A 64 -13.55 -14.50 1.24
C THR A 64 -13.40 -14.82 -0.24
N ILE A 65 -13.56 -16.10 -0.61
CA ILE A 65 -13.49 -16.57 -1.98
C ILE A 65 -14.87 -17.08 -2.41
N GLN A 66 -15.37 -16.58 -3.54
CA GLN A 66 -16.44 -17.22 -4.27
C GLN A 66 -15.84 -18.31 -5.18
N LEU A 67 -16.11 -19.56 -4.84
CA LEU A 67 -15.59 -20.76 -5.50
C LEU A 67 -16.20 -20.93 -6.90
N SER A 68 -15.41 -21.46 -7.82
CA SER A 68 -15.84 -21.67 -9.20
C SER A 68 -16.96 -22.72 -9.28
N ASP A 69 -17.85 -22.56 -10.27
CA ASP A 69 -18.84 -23.58 -10.62
C ASP A 69 -18.21 -24.82 -11.27
N ASP A 70 -17.06 -24.62 -11.92
CA ASP A 70 -16.39 -25.61 -12.76
C ASP A 70 -15.40 -26.51 -11.99
N LEU A 71 -15.16 -26.20 -10.71
CA LEU A 71 -14.23 -26.92 -9.84
C LEU A 71 -14.98 -27.59 -8.69
N ASP A 72 -14.42 -28.69 -8.20
CA ASP A 72 -14.92 -29.36 -7.00
C ASP A 72 -14.84 -28.43 -5.78
N LEU A 73 -15.64 -28.70 -4.74
CA LEU A 73 -15.55 -27.94 -3.50
C LEU A 73 -14.30 -28.35 -2.72
N PRO A 74 -13.48 -27.40 -2.26
CA PRO A 74 -12.32 -27.73 -1.45
C PRO A 74 -12.75 -28.15 -0.04
N ALA A 75 -11.94 -28.98 0.61
CA ALA A 75 -12.15 -29.39 1.99
C ALA A 75 -11.63 -28.32 2.97
N VAL A 76 -12.24 -28.26 4.17
CA VAL A 76 -11.67 -27.45 5.27
C VAL A 76 -10.30 -28.02 5.66
N GLY A 77 -9.30 -27.14 5.75
CA GLY A 77 -7.90 -27.50 5.98
C GLY A 77 -7.11 -27.82 4.71
N GLU A 78 -7.75 -27.82 3.53
CA GLU A 78 -7.07 -28.00 2.26
C GLU A 78 -6.19 -26.78 1.94
N ALA A 79 -4.93 -27.04 1.57
CA ALA A 79 -3.99 -26.03 1.11
C ALA A 79 -3.89 -26.05 -0.41
N ALA A 80 -4.12 -24.90 -1.04
CA ALA A 80 -4.09 -24.76 -2.48
C ALA A 80 -3.56 -23.38 -2.90
N ALA A 81 -3.10 -23.30 -4.14
CA ALA A 81 -2.90 -22.04 -4.83
C ALA A 81 -4.22 -21.61 -5.48
N PHE A 82 -4.69 -20.43 -5.11
CA PHE A 82 -5.91 -19.82 -5.65
C PHE A 82 -5.53 -18.74 -6.65
N PHE A 83 -6.12 -18.80 -7.84
CA PHE A 83 -5.99 -17.81 -8.90
C PHE A 83 -7.33 -17.10 -9.03
N THR A 84 -7.34 -15.80 -8.82
CA THR A 84 -8.57 -15.07 -8.50
C THR A 84 -8.71 -13.75 -9.24
N ASP A 85 -9.96 -13.32 -9.36
CA ASP A 85 -10.36 -12.03 -9.89
C ASP A 85 -11.04 -11.21 -8.78
N GLY A 86 -10.84 -9.90 -8.75
CA GLY A 86 -11.39 -9.03 -7.71
C GLY A 86 -12.91 -8.91 -7.85
N MET A 87 -13.66 -9.12 -6.76
CA MET A 87 -15.14 -9.06 -6.81
C MET A 87 -15.72 -7.90 -6.01
N ALA A 88 -15.25 -7.66 -4.78
CA ALA A 88 -15.74 -6.57 -3.94
C ALA A 88 -14.68 -6.07 -2.96
N TYR A 89 -14.69 -4.76 -2.72
CA TYR A 89 -13.77 -4.02 -1.85
C TYR A 89 -14.57 -3.21 -0.81
N GLY A 90 -14.27 -3.42 0.47
CA GLY A 90 -14.91 -2.76 1.62
C GLY A 90 -14.09 -2.97 2.90
N GLU A 91 -14.69 -3.40 4.00
CA GLU A 91 -13.98 -3.74 5.26
C GLU A 91 -13.11 -5.02 5.19
N GLY A 92 -13.11 -5.69 4.04
CA GLY A 92 -12.34 -6.90 3.75
C GLY A 92 -12.35 -7.20 2.26
N LEU A 93 -11.66 -8.27 1.86
CA LEU A 93 -11.49 -8.63 0.45
C LEU A 93 -12.36 -9.84 0.07
N ALA A 94 -13.16 -9.67 -0.99
CA ALA A 94 -13.84 -10.75 -1.67
C ALA A 94 -13.29 -10.95 -3.08
N VAL A 95 -13.00 -12.19 -3.43
CA VAL A 95 -12.43 -12.56 -4.73
C VAL A 95 -13.20 -13.72 -5.34
N ARG A 96 -13.18 -13.82 -6.66
CA ARG A 96 -13.77 -14.91 -7.42
C ARG A 96 -12.69 -15.86 -7.90
N GLU A 97 -12.87 -17.15 -7.65
CA GLU A 97 -11.95 -18.18 -8.12
C GLU A 97 -12.03 -18.34 -9.65
N VAL A 98 -10.89 -18.25 -10.31
CA VAL A 98 -10.70 -18.52 -11.74
C VAL A 98 -10.03 -19.88 -11.94
N GLY A 99 -9.17 -20.29 -11.00
CA GLY A 99 -8.51 -21.58 -11.01
C GLY A 99 -7.94 -21.95 -9.65
N ARG A 100 -7.73 -23.24 -9.44
CA ARG A 100 -7.13 -23.79 -8.23
C ARG A 100 -6.16 -24.91 -8.57
N LEU A 101 -4.99 -24.89 -7.92
CA LEU A 101 -4.01 -25.96 -8.02
C LEU A 101 -3.60 -26.43 -6.62
N PRO A 102 -3.34 -27.73 -6.42
CA PRO A 102 -2.79 -28.25 -5.16
C PRO A 102 -1.51 -27.52 -4.74
N ALA A 103 -1.36 -27.23 -3.44
CA ALA A 103 -0.21 -26.46 -2.95
C ALA A 103 1.14 -27.13 -3.26
N ASP A 104 1.21 -28.46 -3.25
CA ASP A 104 2.40 -29.25 -3.57
C ASP A 104 2.81 -29.16 -5.04
N ALA A 105 1.86 -28.97 -5.97
CA ALA A 105 2.14 -28.73 -7.38
C ALA A 105 2.79 -27.35 -7.63
N VAL A 106 2.47 -26.37 -6.78
CA VAL A 106 2.96 -24.99 -6.93
C VAL A 106 4.20 -24.71 -6.07
N ALA A 107 4.35 -25.37 -4.92
CA ALA A 107 5.44 -25.16 -3.95
C ALA A 107 6.86 -25.12 -4.57
N PRO A 108 7.24 -26.01 -5.52
CA PRO A 108 8.57 -25.97 -6.15
C PRO A 108 8.79 -24.73 -7.02
N ASN A 109 7.72 -24.07 -7.46
CA ASN A 109 7.74 -23.00 -8.44
C ASN A 109 7.44 -21.61 -7.84
N VAL A 110 7.12 -21.51 -6.55
CA VAL A 110 6.72 -20.24 -5.90
C VAL A 110 7.69 -19.10 -6.17
N SER A 111 8.99 -19.29 -5.93
CA SER A 111 10.01 -18.24 -6.17
C SER A 111 10.21 -17.90 -7.65
N ARG A 112 9.83 -18.80 -8.57
CA ARG A 112 9.87 -18.54 -10.01
C ARG A 112 8.62 -17.78 -10.46
N VAL A 113 7.46 -18.14 -9.91
CA VAL A 113 6.19 -17.48 -10.15
C VAL A 113 6.25 -16.04 -9.66
N ALA A 114 6.68 -15.79 -8.41
CA ALA A 114 6.80 -14.43 -7.87
C ALA A 114 7.70 -13.53 -8.75
N ARG A 115 8.89 -14.00 -9.11
CA ARG A 115 9.80 -13.25 -10.00
C ARG A 115 9.23 -13.01 -11.40
N THR A 116 8.47 -13.97 -11.94
CA THR A 116 7.90 -13.84 -13.29
C THR A 116 6.68 -12.92 -13.26
N ALA A 117 5.89 -12.98 -12.19
CA ALA A 117 4.76 -12.12 -11.92
C ALA A 117 5.21 -10.65 -11.76
N ASP A 118 6.31 -10.42 -11.03
CA ASP A 118 6.95 -9.11 -10.97
C ASP A 118 7.39 -8.63 -12.36
N ALA A 119 7.86 -9.51 -13.23
CA ALA A 119 8.31 -9.16 -14.59
C ALA A 119 7.16 -9.02 -15.62
N MET A 120 5.89 -9.15 -15.20
CA MET A 120 4.75 -9.03 -16.11
C MET A 120 4.58 -7.59 -16.61
N PRO A 121 4.17 -7.38 -17.88
CA PRO A 121 4.06 -6.03 -18.46
C PRO A 121 3.12 -5.09 -17.68
N PHE A 122 2.04 -5.61 -17.11
CA PHE A 122 1.08 -4.79 -16.37
C PHE A 122 1.62 -4.35 -15.01
N SER A 123 2.25 -5.25 -14.24
CA SER A 123 2.92 -4.88 -12.99
C SER A 123 4.16 -4.03 -13.19
N ALA A 124 4.86 -4.21 -14.31
CA ALA A 124 5.90 -3.28 -14.73
C ALA A 124 5.30 -1.90 -14.99
N LEU A 125 4.21 -1.80 -15.74
CA LEU A 125 3.51 -0.54 -16.01
C LEU A 125 2.96 0.13 -14.74
N GLU A 126 2.37 -0.63 -13.80
CA GLU A 126 1.89 -0.08 -12.52
C GLU A 126 3.04 0.49 -11.68
N ARG A 127 4.19 -0.20 -11.62
CA ARG A 127 5.39 0.32 -10.97
C ARG A 127 5.95 1.53 -11.71
N ASP A 128 5.98 1.50 -13.03
CA ASP A 128 6.44 2.63 -13.84
C ASP A 128 5.57 3.86 -13.60
N ILE A 129 4.24 3.71 -13.53
CA ILE A 129 3.30 4.78 -13.19
C ILE A 129 3.52 5.26 -11.75
N GLY A 130 3.72 4.35 -10.79
CA GLY A 130 3.98 4.71 -9.39
C GLY A 130 5.31 5.43 -9.20
N ASP A 131 6.35 5.03 -9.96
CA ASP A 131 7.66 5.67 -9.97
C ASP A 131 7.60 7.02 -10.70
N GLU A 132 6.84 7.13 -11.79
CA GLU A 132 6.58 8.41 -12.47
C GLU A 132 5.80 9.37 -11.58
N GLY A 133 4.80 8.89 -10.84
CA GLY A 133 4.06 9.66 -9.83
C GLY A 133 4.98 10.15 -8.70
N LEU A 134 5.87 9.28 -8.20
CA LEU A 134 6.88 9.64 -7.21
C LEU A 134 7.80 10.75 -7.74
N VAL A 135 8.30 10.62 -8.96
CA VAL A 135 9.21 11.60 -9.58
C VAL A 135 8.50 12.93 -9.79
N THR A 136 7.30 12.90 -10.34
CA THR A 136 6.47 14.09 -10.57
C THR A 136 6.24 14.84 -9.26
N HIS A 137 5.85 14.12 -8.20
CA HIS A 137 5.61 14.71 -6.89
C HIS A 137 6.89 15.26 -6.25
N ALA A 138 8.02 14.56 -6.42
CA ALA A 138 9.33 15.05 -5.98
C ALA A 138 9.79 16.30 -6.75
N ASP A 139 9.41 16.46 -8.02
CA ASP A 139 9.70 17.66 -8.83
C ASP A 139 8.86 18.86 -8.38
N GLU A 140 7.65 18.62 -7.85
CA GLU A 140 6.78 19.66 -7.29
C GLU A 140 7.21 20.11 -5.88
N ALA A 141 7.95 19.25 -5.15
CA ALA A 141 8.41 19.57 -3.80
C ALA A 141 9.54 20.63 -3.79
N ASP A 142 9.45 21.56 -2.85
CA ASP A 142 10.48 22.59 -2.63
C ASP A 142 11.80 22.00 -2.11
N ALA A 143 11.74 20.89 -1.38
CA ALA A 143 12.91 20.11 -0.97
C ALA A 143 12.62 18.61 -0.83
N VAL A 144 13.64 17.78 -1.08
CA VAL A 144 13.60 16.33 -0.81
C VAL A 144 14.76 15.96 0.10
N VAL A 145 14.48 15.34 1.25
CA VAL A 145 15.48 15.10 2.30
C VAL A 145 15.40 13.68 2.86
N ILE A 146 16.51 13.16 3.39
CA ILE A 146 16.50 12.02 4.32
C ILE A 146 16.59 12.55 5.74
N ALA A 147 15.63 12.15 6.58
CA ALA A 147 15.57 12.64 7.95
C ALA A 147 14.92 11.63 8.88
N VAL A 148 15.21 11.79 10.18
CA VAL A 148 14.57 11.05 11.26
C VAL A 148 13.72 11.99 12.12
N VAL A 149 12.53 11.53 12.53
CA VAL A 149 11.66 12.26 13.45
C VAL A 149 12.25 12.24 14.86
N VAL A 150 12.59 13.42 15.38
CA VAL A 150 13.19 13.60 16.72
C VAL A 150 12.26 14.28 17.72
N GLY A 151 11.12 14.81 17.27
CA GLY A 151 10.14 15.44 18.13
C GLY A 151 8.79 15.59 17.45
N LEU A 152 7.72 15.52 18.25
CA LEU A 152 6.34 15.71 17.81
C LEU A 152 5.63 16.57 18.85
N GLU A 153 4.95 17.61 18.38
CA GLU A 153 4.14 18.46 19.24
C GLU A 153 2.89 18.93 18.50
N GLN A 154 1.79 19.08 19.22
CA GLN A 154 0.60 19.72 18.66
C GLN A 154 0.95 21.19 18.35
N ALA A 155 0.65 21.65 17.14
CA ALA A 155 0.63 23.07 16.88
C ALA A 155 -0.57 23.63 17.65
N GLY A 156 -0.40 24.70 18.42
CA GLY A 156 -1.46 25.18 19.32
C GLY A 156 -2.81 25.32 18.61
N SER A 157 -3.91 25.40 19.38
CA SER A 157 -5.30 25.42 18.87
C SER A 157 -5.68 26.62 17.99
N GLY A 158 -4.71 27.35 17.45
CA GLY A 158 -4.85 28.53 16.63
C GLY A 158 -5.41 28.20 15.26
N ARG A 159 -6.68 27.82 15.18
CA ARG A 159 -7.40 27.84 13.90
C ARG A 159 -7.10 29.15 13.20
N THR A 160 -6.63 29.08 11.96
CA THR A 160 -6.51 30.28 11.14
C THR A 160 -7.90 30.95 11.06
N PRO A 161 -7.98 32.26 10.78
CA PRO A 161 -9.26 32.95 10.70
C PRO A 161 -10.30 32.27 9.80
N ASP A 162 -9.85 31.60 8.75
CA ASP A 162 -10.67 30.86 7.79
C ASP A 162 -11.15 29.50 8.33
N GLU A 163 -10.31 28.79 9.10
CA GLU A 163 -10.63 27.47 9.68
C GLU A 163 -11.56 27.54 10.91
N ARG A 164 -11.79 28.74 11.48
CA ARG A 164 -12.63 28.91 12.68
C ARG A 164 -14.07 28.44 12.49
N PHE A 165 -14.55 28.39 11.25
CA PHE A 165 -15.91 27.99 10.90
C PHE A 165 -16.00 26.64 10.16
N SER A 166 -14.87 25.97 9.93
CA SER A 166 -14.84 24.68 9.23
C SER A 166 -14.98 23.51 10.20
N GLU A 167 -15.95 22.63 9.95
CA GLU A 167 -16.08 21.34 10.65
C GLU A 167 -14.90 20.41 10.34
N HIS A 168 -14.25 20.61 9.20
CA HIS A 168 -13.11 19.80 8.72
C HIS A 168 -11.76 20.44 9.02
N ALA A 169 -11.68 21.29 10.05
CA ALA A 169 -10.43 21.94 10.43
C ALA A 169 -9.37 20.87 10.79
N PRO A 170 -8.17 20.93 10.20
CA PRO A 170 -7.09 20.00 10.52
C PRO A 170 -6.64 20.13 11.98
N ASP A 171 -6.40 18.99 12.64
CA ASP A 171 -5.65 18.94 13.89
C ASP A 171 -4.17 19.09 13.57
N TRP A 172 -3.68 20.33 13.53
CA TRP A 172 -2.32 20.65 13.12
C TRP A 172 -1.26 20.21 14.15
N TRP A 173 -0.22 19.55 13.67
CA TRP A 173 0.92 19.10 14.45
C TRP A 173 2.22 19.50 13.78
N ARG A 174 3.27 19.62 14.58
CA ARG A 174 4.64 19.90 14.14
C ARG A 174 5.51 18.69 14.42
N ALA A 175 6.21 18.22 13.40
CA ALA A 175 7.29 17.25 13.55
C ALA A 175 8.64 17.95 13.42
N GLN A 176 9.54 17.69 14.36
CA GLN A 176 10.95 18.06 14.24
C GLN A 176 11.68 16.91 13.56
N LEU A 177 12.25 17.21 12.40
CA LEU A 177 13.04 16.27 11.61
C LEU A 177 14.52 16.63 11.77
N ASP A 178 15.37 15.64 12.01
CA ASP A 178 16.82 15.78 11.95
C ASP A 178 17.31 15.29 10.58
N VAL A 179 17.62 16.24 9.70
CA VAL A 179 17.98 16.00 8.30
C VAL A 179 19.43 15.57 8.21
N SER A 180 19.67 14.35 7.72
CA SER A 180 21.00 13.79 7.50
C SER A 180 21.51 14.01 6.07
N HIS A 181 20.60 14.10 5.09
CA HIS A 181 20.93 14.29 3.68
C HIS A 181 19.87 15.15 2.98
N VAL A 182 20.30 16.00 2.06
CA VAL A 182 19.43 16.81 1.21
C VAL A 182 19.67 16.38 -0.24
N GLU A 183 18.64 15.83 -0.86
CA GLU A 183 18.68 15.39 -2.26
C GLU A 183 18.34 16.53 -3.22
N GLN A 184 17.40 17.39 -2.81
CA GLN A 184 16.88 18.50 -3.61
C GLN A 184 16.48 19.66 -2.69
N GLY A 185 16.58 20.90 -3.21
CA GLY A 185 16.14 22.12 -2.54
C GLY A 185 17.28 22.87 -1.84
N GLU A 186 16.99 24.12 -1.46
CA GLU A 186 17.94 24.99 -0.75
C GLU A 186 17.82 24.80 0.77
N LEU A 187 18.25 23.64 1.26
CA LEU A 187 18.30 23.32 2.68
C LEU A 187 19.69 22.84 3.10
N ALA A 188 20.11 23.17 4.33
CA ALA A 188 21.28 22.56 4.95
C ALA A 188 20.85 21.40 5.86
N PRO A 189 21.66 20.33 6.00
CA PRO A 189 21.44 19.30 7.01
C PRO A 189 21.31 19.86 8.42
N GLY A 190 20.54 19.19 9.26
CA GLY A 190 20.22 19.61 10.63
C GLY A 190 18.73 19.60 10.92
N ARG A 191 18.34 20.22 12.04
CA ARG A 191 16.95 20.19 12.51
C ARG A 191 16.07 21.17 11.76
N ILE A 192 14.95 20.66 11.27
CA ILE A 192 13.87 21.44 10.67
C ILE A 192 12.54 21.08 11.33
N THR A 193 11.57 21.97 11.20
CA THR A 193 10.20 21.72 11.63
C THR A 193 9.30 21.62 10.41
N VAL A 194 8.43 20.62 10.38
CA VAL A 194 7.41 20.43 9.35
C VAL A 194 6.02 20.40 9.98
N LEU A 195 5.04 20.97 9.29
CA LEU A 195 3.64 20.96 9.69
C LEU A 195 2.90 19.79 9.01
N TYR A 196 2.03 19.12 9.75
CA TYR A 196 1.19 18.04 9.19
C TYR A 196 -0.17 17.97 9.90
N PRO A 197 -1.22 17.51 9.21
CA PRO A 197 -2.54 17.32 9.82
C PRO A 197 -2.63 15.93 10.46
N ASN A 198 -2.79 15.90 11.78
CA ASN A 198 -3.00 14.68 12.55
C ASN A 198 -4.48 14.25 12.62
N SER A 199 -5.36 14.93 11.89
CA SER A 199 -6.79 14.60 11.82
C SER A 199 -7.03 13.25 11.13
N ARG A 200 -8.12 12.58 11.52
CA ARG A 200 -8.65 11.36 10.88
C ARG A 200 -9.78 11.65 9.89
N ASP A 201 -10.12 12.91 9.70
CA ASP A 201 -11.13 13.34 8.73
C ASP A 201 -10.74 12.92 7.30
N PHE A 202 -11.73 12.69 6.44
CA PHE A 202 -11.52 12.19 5.07
C PHE A 202 -10.70 13.15 4.18
N HIS A 203 -10.58 14.43 4.52
CA HIS A 203 -9.66 15.35 3.83
C HIS A 203 -8.19 15.12 4.22
N TRP A 204 -7.92 14.57 5.40
CA TRP A 204 -6.58 14.56 6.01
C TRP A 204 -6.06 13.17 6.38
N TYR A 205 -6.89 12.12 6.23
CA TYR A 205 -6.54 10.77 6.66
C TYR A 205 -5.35 10.16 5.90
N GLN A 206 -5.14 10.58 4.64
CA GLN A 206 -4.04 10.09 3.81
C GLN A 206 -2.74 10.87 4.00
N ALA A 207 -2.79 12.07 4.58
CA ALA A 207 -1.59 12.85 4.86
C ALA A 207 -0.70 12.09 5.85
N PRO A 208 0.64 12.10 5.67
CA PRO A 208 1.57 11.41 6.55
C PRO A 208 1.37 11.81 8.02
N LYS A 209 1.47 10.83 8.90
CA LYS A 209 1.42 11.02 10.36
C LYS A 209 2.73 10.55 10.97
N PRO A 210 3.75 11.44 11.03
CA PRO A 210 5.07 11.11 11.53
C PRO A 210 5.04 10.41 12.89
N GLN A 211 5.85 9.38 13.05
CA GLN A 211 6.01 8.62 14.29
C GLN A 211 7.36 8.89 14.94
N PRO A 212 7.48 8.79 16.27
CA PRO A 212 8.78 8.93 16.94
C PRO A 212 9.84 8.01 16.33
N SER A 213 11.04 8.55 16.08
CA SER A 213 12.17 7.82 15.50
C SER A 213 11.94 7.26 14.09
N GLN A 214 10.90 7.71 13.39
CA GLN A 214 10.65 7.32 12.00
C GLN A 214 11.70 7.96 11.10
N GLU A 215 12.46 7.13 10.40
CA GLU A 215 13.41 7.53 9.35
C GLU A 215 12.77 7.33 7.98
N GLY A 216 13.03 8.25 7.05
CA GLY A 216 12.56 8.13 5.68
C GLY A 216 13.06 9.25 4.76
N MET A 217 12.62 9.15 3.50
CA MET A 217 12.69 10.23 2.54
C MET A 217 11.42 11.09 2.69
N TRP A 218 11.61 12.39 2.81
CA TRP A 218 10.54 13.35 3.01
C TRP A 218 10.54 14.35 1.87
N MET A 219 9.38 14.56 1.25
CA MET A 219 9.16 15.62 0.27
C MET A 219 8.48 16.78 0.98
N LEU A 220 9.12 17.93 0.96
CA LEU A 220 8.76 19.08 1.76
C LEU A 220 8.22 20.17 0.85
N HIS A 221 7.06 20.69 1.20
CA HIS A 221 6.44 21.83 0.52
C HIS A 221 6.53 23.05 1.42
N ALA A 222 6.87 24.21 0.87
CA ALA A 222 6.88 25.45 1.60
C ALA A 222 5.47 25.75 2.13
N THR A 223 5.38 26.08 3.41
CA THR A 223 4.12 26.57 3.99
C THR A 223 3.82 27.96 3.49
N GLU A 224 2.55 28.21 3.18
CA GLU A 224 2.07 29.52 2.75
C GLU A 224 1.18 30.19 3.81
N GLY A 225 1.03 31.51 3.69
CA GLY A 225 0.11 32.30 4.51
C GLY A 225 0.43 32.24 6.01
N ALA A 226 -0.63 32.17 6.84
CA ALA A 226 -0.50 32.21 8.29
C ALA A 226 0.17 30.93 8.88
N LEU A 227 0.15 29.82 8.15
CA LEU A 227 0.77 28.56 8.59
C LEU A 227 2.30 28.62 8.52
N ALA A 228 2.87 29.52 7.70
CA ALA A 228 4.32 29.72 7.62
C ALA A 228 4.93 30.23 8.93
N GLU A 229 4.12 30.83 9.81
CA GLU A 229 4.57 31.20 11.17
C GLU A 229 4.77 29.99 12.07
N TRP A 230 4.22 28.82 11.73
CA TRP A 230 4.19 27.63 12.58
C TRP A 230 5.28 26.63 12.24
N ALA A 231 5.57 26.49 10.95
CA ALA A 231 6.69 25.75 10.41
C ALA A 231 6.98 26.32 9.01
N PRO A 232 8.22 26.28 8.51
CA PRO A 232 8.56 26.70 7.14
C PRO A 232 8.13 25.70 6.06
N PHE A 233 7.89 24.44 6.43
CA PHE A 233 7.52 23.36 5.52
C PHE A 233 6.30 22.60 6.03
N GLN A 234 5.59 21.95 5.11
CA GLN A 234 4.44 21.10 5.37
C GLN A 234 4.52 19.79 4.58
N ILE A 235 3.84 18.78 5.10
CA ILE A 235 3.61 17.49 4.45
C ILE A 235 2.11 17.17 4.48
N LEU A 236 1.49 17.18 3.31
CA LEU A 236 0.04 17.06 3.13
C LEU A 236 -0.32 15.91 2.17
N HIS A 237 0.53 15.65 1.18
CA HIS A 237 0.30 14.62 0.19
C HIS A 237 0.72 13.25 0.73
N PRO A 238 -0.02 12.16 0.42
CA PRO A 238 0.33 10.81 0.88
C PRO A 238 1.78 10.40 0.57
N ASP A 239 2.32 10.89 -0.57
CA ASP A 239 3.67 10.57 -1.01
C ASP A 239 4.77 11.47 -0.40
N ASP A 240 4.42 12.44 0.44
CA ASP A 240 5.40 13.30 1.13
C ASP A 240 6.28 12.53 2.12
N TYR A 241 5.91 11.29 2.44
CA TYR A 241 6.76 10.35 3.16
C TYR A 241 6.96 9.08 2.34
N GLN A 242 8.22 8.67 2.20
CA GLN A 242 8.62 7.44 1.55
C GLN A 242 9.70 6.72 2.36
N PRO A 243 9.78 5.38 2.30
CA PRO A 243 10.94 4.66 2.84
C PRO A 243 12.25 5.14 2.20
N VAL A 244 13.34 5.19 2.98
CA VAL A 244 14.66 5.68 2.53
C VAL A 244 15.16 4.99 1.25
N GLN A 245 14.77 3.74 1.01
CA GLN A 245 15.15 2.96 -0.18
C GLN A 245 14.61 3.57 -1.48
N ARG A 246 13.49 4.30 -1.42
CA ARG A 246 12.89 4.97 -2.60
C ARG A 246 13.76 6.11 -3.15
N LEU A 247 14.76 6.57 -2.39
CA LEU A 247 15.75 7.54 -2.89
C LEU A 247 16.51 6.98 -4.10
N GLN A 248 16.85 5.69 -4.11
CA GLN A 248 17.55 5.08 -5.24
C GLN A 248 16.68 5.02 -6.49
N THR A 249 15.38 4.77 -6.31
CA THR A 249 14.40 4.82 -7.41
C THR A 249 14.31 6.21 -7.99
N LEU A 250 14.16 7.24 -7.15
CA LEU A 250 14.12 8.64 -7.57
C LEU A 250 15.39 9.04 -8.35
N GLN A 251 16.56 8.69 -7.83
CA GLN A 251 17.84 8.95 -8.48
C GLN A 251 18.02 8.20 -9.80
N ALA A 252 17.51 6.98 -9.90
CA ALA A 252 17.59 6.19 -11.12
C ALA A 252 16.67 6.75 -12.22
N ALA A 253 15.48 7.21 -11.87
CA ALA A 253 14.52 7.77 -12.82
C ALA A 253 14.95 9.14 -13.39
N ARG A 254 15.77 9.90 -12.65
CA ARG A 254 16.27 11.23 -13.08
C ARG A 254 17.59 11.20 -13.87
N ARG A 255 18.20 10.03 -14.08
CA ARG A 255 19.45 9.87 -14.85
C ARG A 255 19.19 9.68 -16.33
#